data_AF-A0A2P6AQS0-F1
#
_entry.id   AF-A0A2P6AQS0-F1
#
_cell.length_a   1.000
_cell.length_b   1.000
_cell.length_c   1.000
_cell.angle_alpha   90.00
_cell.angle_beta   90.00
_cell.angle_gamma   90.00
#
_symmetry.space_group_name_H-M   'P 1'
#
loop_
_entity.id
_entity.type
_entity.pdbx_description
1 polymer ?
#
loop_
_entity_poly.entity_id
_entity_poly.type
_entity_poly.pdbx_seq_one_letter_code
_entity_poly.pdbx_strand_id
1 'polypeptide(L)'
;MHRAHHGLLCVLLSLLLVACGDYGGGKRSAGGGDPGGGGDDGGDGGGDPPAGRTLEAFFAERVQGGLDNCRICHVPGGVADSDTGRRFQLTASRAQDLASFRQSWTALGG
;
A
#
# COMPACT_ATOMS: atom_id res chain seq x y z
N MET A 1 2.20 17.58 44.55
CA MET A 1 3.01 17.88 43.34
C MET A 1 2.75 16.92 42.17
N HIS A 2 1.86 15.91 42.30
CA HIS A 2 1.62 14.90 41.25
C HIS A 2 0.74 15.32 40.06
N ARG A 3 -0.02 16.43 40.16
CA ARG A 3 -0.90 16.90 39.07
C ARG A 3 -0.14 17.44 37.85
N ALA A 4 1.07 17.98 38.04
CA ALA A 4 1.88 18.54 36.95
C ALA A 4 2.47 17.44 36.04
N HIS A 5 2.85 16.30 36.62
CA HIS A 5 3.41 15.18 35.86
C HIS A 5 2.37 14.45 35.00
N HIS A 6 1.11 14.40 35.46
CA HIS A 6 0.01 13.81 34.68
C HIS A 6 -0.38 14.70 33.49
N GLY A 7 -0.36 16.02 33.66
CA GLY A 7 -0.60 16.96 32.56
C GLY A 7 0.50 16.91 31.50
N LEU A 8 1.77 16.86 31.92
CA LEU A 8 2.92 16.78 31.00
C LEU A 8 2.93 15.46 30.21
N LEU A 9 2.57 14.34 30.86
CA LEU A 9 2.51 13.01 30.23
C LEU A 9 1.41 12.95 29.14
N CYS A 10 0.23 13.51 29.42
CA CYS A 10 -0.86 13.55 28.44
C CYS A 10 -0.53 14.44 27.24
N VAL A 11 0.16 15.57 27.43
CA VAL A 11 0.59 16.44 26.33
C VAL A 11 1.63 15.75 25.45
N LEU A 12 2.62 15.08 26.05
CA LEU A 12 3.65 14.35 25.29
C LEU A 12 3.07 13.18 24.48
N LEU A 13 2.06 12.47 25.01
CA LEU A 13 1.39 11.39 24.29
C LEU A 13 0.67 11.91 23.04
N SER A 14 -0.05 13.02 23.13
CA SER A 14 -0.77 13.63 22.01
C SER A 14 0.16 14.10 20.88
N LEU A 15 1.38 14.56 21.20
CA LEU A 15 2.36 14.95 20.17
C LEU A 15 2.91 13.74 19.38
N LEU A 16 2.95 12.54 19.97
CA LEU A 16 3.44 11.33 19.29
C LEU A 16 2.44 10.80 18.24
N LEU A 17 1.13 11.07 18.41
CA LEU A 17 0.10 10.63 17.45
C LEU A 17 0.03 11.49 16.17
N VAL A 18 0.55 12.73 16.18
CA VAL A 18 0.47 13.63 15.01
C VAL A 18 1.55 13.34 13.95
N ALA A 19 2.57 12.56 14.29
CA ALA A 19 3.68 12.24 13.39
C ALA A 19 3.44 11.01 12.50
N CYS A 20 2.32 10.31 12.66
CA CYS A 20 1.97 9.14 11.86
C CYS A 20 0.59 9.32 11.21
N GLY A 21 0.48 10.24 10.25
CA GLY A 21 -0.76 10.39 9.49
C GLY A 21 -0.89 11.59 8.56
N ASP A 22 0.13 11.92 7.76
CA ASP A 22 -0.11 12.72 6.56
C ASP A 22 -0.45 11.76 5.40
N TYR A 23 -1.73 11.44 5.27
CA TYR A 23 -2.28 11.04 3.98
C TYR A 23 -2.76 12.31 3.28
N GLY A 24 -1.80 13.19 2.99
CA GLY A 24 -1.99 14.36 2.15
C GLY A 24 -2.24 13.89 0.71
N GLY A 25 -3.49 13.57 0.40
CA GLY A 25 -3.97 13.52 -0.97
C GLY A 25 -3.73 14.89 -1.59
N GLY A 26 -2.59 15.03 -2.26
CA GLY A 26 -2.15 16.22 -2.96
C GLY A 26 -3.26 16.66 -3.89
N LYS A 27 -3.89 17.78 -3.53
CA LYS A 27 -4.82 18.48 -4.40
C LYS A 27 -4.01 18.85 -5.63
N ARG A 28 -4.30 18.24 -6.78
CA ARG A 28 -3.72 18.66 -8.06
C ARG A 28 -4.05 20.14 -8.22
N SER A 29 -3.04 20.99 -8.23
CA SER A 29 -3.21 22.42 -8.49
C SER A 29 -3.99 22.61 -9.78
N ALA A 30 -5.10 23.33 -9.64
CA ALA A 30 -5.95 23.75 -10.74
C ALA A 30 -5.14 24.57 -11.73
N GLY A 31 -5.14 24.15 -12.99
CA GLY A 31 -4.51 24.83 -14.11
C GLY A 31 -5.18 24.47 -15.41
N GLY A 32 -6.39 25.01 -15.63
CA GLY A 32 -6.94 25.38 -16.94
C GLY A 32 -7.39 24.27 -17.91
N GLY A 33 -8.70 24.23 -18.19
CA GLY A 33 -9.27 23.89 -19.51
C GLY A 33 -9.86 22.49 -19.68
N ASP A 34 -11.18 22.43 -19.81
CA ASP A 34 -11.97 21.37 -20.49
C ASP A 34 -12.43 21.99 -21.85
N PRO A 35 -12.64 21.28 -22.99
CA PRO A 35 -13.20 19.92 -23.11
C PRO A 35 -12.62 19.00 -24.21
N GLY A 36 -12.71 17.68 -23.98
CA GLY A 36 -12.86 16.69 -25.04
C GLY A 36 -11.59 16.01 -25.55
N GLY A 37 -11.72 14.70 -25.81
CA GLY A 37 -10.72 13.90 -26.54
C GLY A 37 -10.60 12.50 -25.96
N GLY A 38 -11.13 11.51 -26.69
CA GLY A 38 -10.95 10.10 -26.38
C GLY A 38 -9.48 9.68 -26.33
N GLY A 39 -9.24 8.61 -25.57
CA GLY A 39 -7.94 7.98 -25.40
C GLY A 39 -8.13 6.72 -24.57
N ASP A 40 -8.62 5.69 -25.24
CA ASP A 40 -8.50 4.28 -24.89
C ASP A 40 -7.02 3.87 -24.86
N ASP A 41 -6.30 4.30 -23.83
CA ASP A 41 -4.97 3.78 -23.56
C ASP A 41 -5.10 2.63 -22.57
N GLY A 42 -5.40 1.44 -23.12
CA GLY A 42 -5.13 0.18 -22.46
C GLY A 42 -3.67 0.15 -22.06
N GLY A 43 -3.40 0.33 -20.77
CA GLY A 43 -2.05 0.33 -20.23
C GLY A 43 -1.47 -1.08 -20.29
N ASP A 44 -0.68 -1.35 -21.33
CA ASP A 44 0.27 -2.45 -21.36
C ASP A 44 1.30 -2.25 -20.23
N GLY A 45 0.97 -2.77 -19.05
CA GLY A 45 1.85 -2.80 -17.88
C GLY A 45 2.96 -3.86 -17.96
N GLY A 46 3.21 -4.42 -19.13
CA GLY A 46 4.23 -5.44 -19.41
C GLY A 46 5.55 -4.86 -19.90
N GLY A 47 6.08 -3.83 -19.23
CA GLY A 47 7.43 -3.35 -19.52
C GLY A 47 8.46 -4.31 -18.94
N ASP A 48 9.25 -4.96 -19.79
CA ASP A 48 10.44 -5.70 -19.35
C ASP A 48 11.31 -4.81 -18.43
N PRO A 49 11.81 -5.34 -17.30
CA PRO A 49 12.65 -4.54 -16.41
C PRO A 49 13.90 -4.06 -17.17
N PRO A 50 14.37 -2.82 -16.94
CA PRO A 50 15.56 -2.31 -17.60
C PRO A 50 16.74 -3.27 -17.41
N ALA A 51 17.50 -3.49 -18.48
CA ALA A 51 18.64 -4.40 -18.48
C ALA A 51 19.56 -4.13 -17.27
N GLY A 52 19.51 -5.03 -16.28
CA GLY A 52 20.32 -4.95 -15.05
C GLY A 52 19.56 -5.05 -13.74
N ARG A 53 18.23 -4.99 -13.71
CA ARG A 53 17.44 -5.14 -12.46
C ARG A 53 16.61 -6.41 -12.48
N THR A 54 16.76 -7.26 -11.46
CA THR A 54 15.91 -8.45 -11.29
C THR A 54 14.52 -8.04 -10.85
N LEU A 55 13.52 -8.85 -11.19
CA LEU A 55 12.14 -8.63 -10.74
C LEU A 55 12.04 -8.67 -9.21
N GLU A 56 12.82 -9.52 -8.56
CA GLU A 56 12.93 -9.62 -7.11
C GLU A 56 13.46 -8.31 -6.51
N ALA A 57 14.50 -7.71 -7.11
CA ALA A 57 15.05 -6.44 -6.64
C ALA A 57 14.04 -5.29 -6.81
N PHE A 58 13.34 -5.25 -7.95
CA PHE A 58 12.26 -4.28 -8.18
C PHE A 58 11.12 -4.45 -7.18
N PHE A 59 10.66 -5.68 -6.96
CA PHE A 59 9.57 -6.00 -6.04
C PHE A 59 9.93 -5.59 -4.60
N ALA A 60 11.12 -5.95 -4.15
CA ALA A 60 11.61 -5.60 -2.82
C ALA A 60 11.67 -4.09 -2.59
N GLU A 61 12.11 -3.32 -3.59
CA GLU A 61 12.26 -1.86 -3.47
C GLU A 61 10.94 -1.10 -3.62
N ARG A 62 10.03 -1.57 -4.49
CA ARG A 62 8.87 -0.78 -4.93
C ARG A 62 7.53 -1.29 -4.42
N VAL A 63 7.40 -2.59 -4.14
CA VAL A 63 6.12 -3.24 -3.86
C VAL A 63 6.03 -3.70 -2.40
N GLN A 64 7.12 -4.28 -1.90
CA GLN A 64 7.19 -4.93 -0.58
C GLN A 64 6.65 -4.06 0.56
N GLY A 65 7.03 -2.78 0.63
CA GLY A 65 6.58 -1.86 1.68
C GLY A 65 5.06 -1.63 1.67
N GLY A 66 4.43 -1.64 0.49
CA GLY A 66 2.97 -1.53 0.38
C GLY A 66 2.26 -2.80 0.88
N LEU A 67 2.83 -3.97 0.56
CA LEU A 67 2.28 -5.25 0.99
C LEU A 67 2.30 -5.45 2.51
N ASP A 68 3.22 -4.79 3.21
CA ASP A 68 3.27 -4.83 4.68
C ASP A 68 1.99 -4.27 5.31
N ASN A 69 1.46 -3.17 4.77
CA ASN A 69 0.20 -2.61 5.22
C ASN A 69 -0.97 -3.51 4.81
N CYS A 70 -0.97 -4.03 3.58
CA CYS A 70 -2.03 -4.93 3.11
C CYS A 70 -2.14 -6.21 3.96
N ARG A 71 -1.01 -6.75 4.44
CA ARG A 71 -0.94 -7.96 5.26
C ARG A 71 -1.72 -7.85 6.58
N ILE A 72 -1.93 -6.64 7.10
CA ILE A 72 -2.73 -6.42 8.32
C ILE A 72 -4.12 -7.03 8.16
N CYS A 73 -4.70 -6.98 6.95
CA CYS A 73 -6.04 -7.48 6.67
C CYS A 73 -6.05 -8.72 5.77
N HIS A 74 -5.14 -8.78 4.79
CA HIS A 74 -5.10 -9.79 3.74
C HIS A 74 -4.19 -10.97 4.09
N VAL A 75 -4.49 -11.64 5.19
CA VAL A 75 -3.89 -12.93 5.57
C VAL A 75 -5.01 -13.92 5.89
N PRO A 76 -4.75 -15.24 5.81
CA PRO A 76 -5.72 -16.24 6.24
C PRO A 76 -6.21 -15.99 7.67
N GLY A 77 -7.53 -16.02 7.87
CA GLY A 77 -8.18 -15.65 9.13
C GLY A 77 -8.23 -14.15 9.44
N GLY A 78 -7.69 -13.30 8.56
CA GLY A 78 -7.73 -11.84 8.66
C GLY A 78 -9.05 -11.25 8.18
N VAL A 79 -9.22 -9.94 8.34
CA VAL A 79 -10.47 -9.22 7.99
C VAL A 79 -10.87 -9.40 6.54
N ALA A 80 -9.89 -9.49 5.63
CA ALA A 80 -10.14 -9.66 4.20
C ALA A 80 -10.19 -11.14 3.76
N ASP A 81 -10.11 -12.10 4.67
CA ASP A 81 -10.41 -13.51 4.39
C ASP A 81 -11.94 -13.74 4.32
N SER A 82 -12.56 -13.04 3.37
CA SER A 82 -13.99 -13.05 3.07
C SER A 82 -14.20 -13.41 1.60
N ASP A 83 -15.43 -13.69 1.19
CA ASP A 83 -15.72 -14.05 -0.21
C ASP A 83 -15.28 -12.96 -1.21
N THR A 84 -15.38 -11.69 -0.81
CA THR A 84 -14.96 -10.55 -1.64
C THR A 84 -13.46 -10.27 -1.58
N GLY A 85 -12.79 -10.57 -0.47
CA GLY A 85 -11.38 -10.25 -0.24
C GLY A 85 -10.40 -11.41 -0.50
N ARG A 86 -10.87 -12.67 -0.49
CA ARG A 86 -10.00 -13.87 -0.54
C ARG A 86 -9.22 -14.08 -1.83
N ARG A 87 -9.51 -13.31 -2.88
CA ARG A 87 -8.74 -13.35 -4.14
C ARG A 87 -7.38 -12.67 -4.01
N PHE A 88 -7.20 -11.81 -3.01
CA PHE A 88 -5.91 -11.25 -2.66
C PHE A 88 -5.53 -11.65 -1.23
N GLN A 89 -4.54 -12.53 -1.12
CA GLN A 89 -4.08 -13.06 0.16
C GLN A 89 -2.56 -13.12 0.20
N LEU A 90 -2.00 -12.61 1.30
CA LEU A 90 -0.59 -12.72 1.65
C LEU A 90 -0.43 -13.78 2.75
N THR A 91 0.82 -14.14 3.04
CA THR A 91 1.13 -15.03 4.17
C THR A 91 1.65 -14.23 5.35
N ALA A 92 1.95 -14.91 6.47
CA ALA A 92 2.66 -14.27 7.59
C ALA A 92 4.14 -13.93 7.25
N SER A 93 4.73 -14.54 6.22
CA SER A 93 6.16 -14.39 5.89
C SER A 93 6.36 -13.51 4.67
N ARG A 94 7.20 -12.48 4.81
CA ARG A 94 7.59 -11.60 3.69
C ARG A 94 8.32 -12.34 2.58
N ALA A 95 9.05 -13.41 2.91
CA ALA A 95 9.79 -14.18 1.94
C ALA A 95 8.89 -14.84 0.87
N GLN A 96 7.60 -14.97 1.15
CA GLN A 96 6.62 -15.58 0.24
C GLN A 96 5.87 -14.54 -0.59
N ASP A 97 6.05 -13.24 -0.34
CA ASP A 97 5.16 -12.21 -0.88
C ASP A 97 5.22 -12.10 -2.39
N LEU A 98 6.39 -12.23 -3.00
CA LEU A 98 6.48 -12.17 -4.45
C LEU A 98 5.66 -13.30 -5.09
N ALA A 99 5.70 -14.50 -4.52
CA ALA A 99 4.91 -15.63 -5.00
C ALA A 99 3.41 -15.43 -4.73
N SER A 100 3.03 -15.06 -3.51
CA SER A 100 1.63 -14.83 -3.13
C SER A 100 1.01 -13.65 -3.87
N PHE A 101 1.77 -12.59 -4.11
CA PHE A 101 1.35 -11.43 -4.89
C PHE A 101 1.09 -11.81 -6.34
N ARG A 102 2.01 -12.54 -7.00
CA ARG A 102 1.81 -13.03 -8.36
C ARG A 102 0.56 -13.91 -8.46
N GLN A 103 0.38 -14.85 -7.53
CA GLN A 103 -0.80 -15.70 -7.49
C GLN A 103 -2.09 -14.88 -7.34
N SER A 104 -2.10 -13.93 -6.40
CA SER A 104 -3.26 -13.06 -6.15
C SER A 104 -3.56 -12.17 -7.35
N TRP A 105 -2.54 -11.64 -8.02
CA TRP A 105 -2.67 -10.83 -9.22
C TRP A 105 -3.38 -11.61 -10.34
N THR A 106 -2.94 -12.84 -10.60
CA THR A 106 -3.60 -13.72 -11.56
C THR A 106 -5.05 -14.05 -11.16
N ALA A 107 -5.30 -14.32 -9.87
CA ALA A 107 -6.65 -14.60 -9.39
C ALA A 107 -7.62 -13.41 -9.52
N LEU A 108 -7.09 -12.18 -9.55
CA LEU A 108 -7.85 -10.96 -9.77
C LEU A 108 -8.13 -10.67 -11.24
N GLY A 109 -7.41 -11.29 -12.17
CA GLY A 109 -7.65 -11.15 -13.61
C GLY A 109 -6.40 -10.89 -14.44
N GLY A 110 -5.27 -10.54 -13.80
CA GLY A 110 -4.02 -10.26 -14.50
C GLY A 110 -3.98 -8.89 -15.18
#